data_AF-A0A369YG17-F1
#
_entry.id   AF-A0A369YG17-F1
#
_cell.length_a   1.000
_cell.length_b   1.000
_cell.length_c   1.000
_cell.angle_alpha   90.00
_cell.angle_beta   90.00
_cell.angle_gamma   90.00
#
_symmetry.space_group_name_H-M   'P 1'
#
loop_
_entity.id
_entity.type
_entity.pdbx_description
1 polymer ?
#
loop_
_entity_poly.entity_id
_entity_poly.type
_entity_poly.pdbx_seq_one_letter_code
_entity_poly.pdbx_strand_id
1 'polypeptide(L)'
;MHKTMQQKAAKAHNMCKLKGESMLDNQDRQLTFEIVYSSEEEALQAVEFFTQKAKSVESEPCQITHEILPLTEGCLLKIALVFSCQAELILFQMALR
;
A
#
# COMPACT_ATOMS: atom_id res chain seq x y z
N MET A 1 39.53 -27.54 -11.95
CA MET A 1 40.19 -26.28 -11.52
C MET A 1 40.02 -25.25 -12.62
N HIS A 2 39.17 -24.24 -12.43
CA HIS A 2 39.33 -22.90 -13.03
C HIS A 2 38.55 -21.90 -12.18
N LYS A 3 39.30 -20.99 -11.57
CA LYS A 3 38.86 -19.85 -10.75
C LYS A 3 38.16 -18.82 -11.64
N THR A 4 36.97 -18.37 -11.24
CA THR A 4 36.70 -17.02 -10.71
C THR A 4 36.97 -15.88 -11.69
N MET A 5 35.90 -15.39 -12.33
CA MET A 5 35.83 -14.03 -12.86
C MET A 5 34.73 -13.29 -12.12
N GLN A 6 35.11 -12.64 -11.02
CA GLN A 6 34.36 -11.53 -10.47
C GLN A 6 34.50 -10.36 -11.43
N GLN A 7 33.39 -9.77 -11.87
CA GLN A 7 33.39 -8.34 -12.11
C GLN A 7 32.17 -7.71 -11.44
N LYS A 8 32.48 -7.04 -10.33
CA LYS A 8 31.64 -6.14 -9.56
C LYS A 8 30.92 -5.14 -10.49
N ALA A 9 29.61 -5.23 -10.57
CA ALA A 9 28.76 -4.09 -10.91
C ALA A 9 28.29 -3.44 -9.60
N ALA A 10 29.21 -2.77 -8.92
CA ALA A 10 28.84 -1.78 -7.91
C ALA A 10 28.38 -0.51 -8.65
N LYS A 11 27.07 -0.28 -8.69
CA LYS A 11 26.53 1.06 -8.86
C LYS A 11 25.35 1.22 -7.90
N ALA A 12 25.69 1.65 -6.70
CA ALA A 12 24.75 2.26 -5.78
C ALA A 12 24.22 3.52 -6.47
N HIS A 13 22.96 3.47 -6.88
CA HIS A 13 22.19 4.66 -7.18
C HIS A 13 20.81 4.46 -6.56
N ASN A 14 20.49 5.36 -5.64
CA ASN A 14 19.19 5.56 -5.02
C ASN A 14 18.01 5.06 -5.87
N MET A 15 17.21 4.16 -5.29
CA MET A 15 15.77 4.38 -5.14
C MET A 15 15.24 3.25 -4.24
N CYS A 16 14.43 3.58 -3.24
CA CYS A 16 13.69 2.63 -2.43
C CYS A 16 13.08 1.52 -3.30
N LYS A 17 13.59 0.28 -3.18
CA LYS A 17 12.84 -0.89 -3.62
C LYS A 17 11.78 -1.16 -2.55
N LEU A 18 10.63 -0.51 -2.68
CA LEU A 18 9.38 -1.09 -2.25
C LEU A 18 9.24 -2.43 -3.00
N LYS A 19 9.65 -3.53 -2.35
CA LYS A 19 9.29 -4.88 -2.76
C LYS A 19 7.84 -5.11 -2.33
N GLY A 20 6.92 -4.41 -2.98
CA GLY A 20 5.55 -4.87 -3.10
C GLY A 20 5.46 -5.55 -4.45
N GLU A 21 5.33 -6.88 -4.47
CA GLU A 21 4.74 -7.54 -5.63
C GLU A 21 3.26 -7.16 -5.65
N SER A 22 2.95 -5.91 -5.98
CA SER A 22 1.61 -5.53 -6.38
C SER A 22 1.44 -6.06 -7.78
N MET A 23 1.15 -7.37 -7.87
CA MET A 23 0.46 -7.96 -9.02
C MET A 23 -0.89 -7.22 -9.07
N LEU A 24 -0.89 -6.07 -9.75
CA LEU A 24 -2.12 -5.35 -10.08
C LEU A 24 -2.81 -6.20 -11.14
N ASP A 25 -3.68 -7.11 -10.70
CA ASP A 25 -4.56 -7.83 -11.59
C ASP A 25 -5.43 -6.78 -12.31
N ASN A 26 -5.49 -6.85 -13.63
CA ASN A 26 -6.03 -5.80 -14.49
C ASN A 26 -7.59 -5.71 -14.45
N GLN A 27 -8.21 -6.33 -13.43
CA GLN A 27 -9.64 -6.23 -13.07
C GLN A 27 -9.86 -5.79 -11.61
N ASP A 28 -8.81 -5.37 -10.91
CA ASP A 28 -8.88 -5.00 -9.50
C ASP A 28 -9.65 -3.70 -9.31
N ARG A 29 -10.90 -3.85 -8.87
CA ARG A 29 -11.64 -2.83 -8.11
C ARG A 29 -11.14 -2.71 -6.67
N GLN A 30 -10.11 -3.48 -6.33
CA GLN A 30 -9.55 -3.58 -5.00
C GLN A 30 -8.17 -2.90 -4.94
N LEU A 31 -7.93 -2.18 -3.86
CA LEU A 31 -6.64 -1.60 -3.52
C LEU A 31 -6.26 -2.11 -2.14
N THR A 32 -5.17 -2.86 -2.05
CA THR A 32 -4.65 -3.40 -0.79
C THR A 32 -3.24 -2.87 -0.56
N PHE A 33 -2.97 -2.35 0.62
CA PHE A 33 -1.66 -1.86 1.00
C PHE A 33 -1.40 -2.00 2.50
N GLU A 34 -0.12 -1.93 2.86
CA GLU A 34 0.35 -2.11 4.22
C GLU A 34 1.31 -0.98 4.57
N ILE A 35 1.15 -0.37 5.75
CA ILE A 35 1.96 0.75 6.24
C ILE A 35 2.34 0.48 7.69
N VAL A 36 3.61 0.67 8.03
CA VAL A 36 4.08 0.60 9.41
C VAL A 36 3.96 1.97 10.06
N TYR A 37 3.31 2.04 11.22
CA TYR A 37 3.17 3.22 12.05
C TYR A 37 3.90 3.04 13.37
N SER A 38 4.28 4.15 14.01
CA SER A 38 4.95 4.12 15.32
C SER A 38 4.00 3.76 16.46
N SER A 39 2.69 4.03 16.29
CA SER A 39 1.66 3.76 17.29
C SER A 39 0.35 3.30 16.65
N GLU A 40 -0.46 2.58 17.42
CA GLU A 40 -1.82 2.18 17.00
C GLU A 40 -2.72 3.40 16.75
N GLU A 41 -2.55 4.48 17.52
CA GLU A 41 -3.29 5.73 17.33
C GLU A 41 -3.02 6.34 15.95
N GLU A 42 -1.77 6.37 15.49
CA GLU A 42 -1.42 6.81 14.14
C GLU A 42 -2.02 5.91 13.05
N ALA A 43 -2.01 4.59 13.27
CA ALA A 43 -2.64 3.64 12.36
C ALA A 43 -4.15 3.86 12.26
N LEU A 44 -4.84 4.10 13.39
CA LEU A 44 -6.27 4.40 13.42
C LEU A 44 -6.60 5.73 12.73
N GLN A 45 -5.79 6.77 12.96
CA GLN A 45 -5.92 8.04 12.24
C GLN A 45 -5.75 7.86 10.74
N ALA A 46 -4.81 7.01 10.31
CA ALA A 46 -4.64 6.68 8.91
C ALA A 46 -5.85 5.94 8.32
N VAL A 47 -6.43 4.97 9.06
CA VAL A 47 -7.67 4.29 8.65
C VAL A 47 -8.79 5.31 8.43
N GLU A 48 -8.97 6.26 9.35
CA GLU A 48 -9.98 7.31 9.20
C GLU A 48 -9.69 8.21 7.98
N PHE A 49 -8.44 8.63 7.79
CA PHE A 49 -8.01 9.42 6.63
C PHE A 49 -8.34 8.71 5.30
N PHE A 50 -7.95 7.43 5.16
CA PHE A 50 -8.23 6.65 3.95
C PHE A 50 -9.74 6.44 3.76
N THR A 51 -10.48 6.21 4.85
CA THR A 51 -11.94 6.08 4.81
C THR A 51 -12.61 7.36 4.32
N GLN A 52 -12.19 8.53 4.82
CA GLN A 52 -12.74 9.82 4.35
C GLN A 52 -12.38 10.09 2.89
N LYS A 53 -11.15 9.74 2.48
CA LYS A 53 -10.73 9.87 1.08
C LYS A 53 -11.53 8.96 0.15
N ALA A 54 -11.82 7.73 0.56
CA ALA A 54 -12.66 6.80 -0.19
C ALA A 54 -14.09 7.37 -0.32
N LYS A 55 -14.67 7.84 0.78
CA LYS A 55 -15.99 8.50 0.81
C LYS A 55 -16.10 9.73 -0.10
N SER A 56 -14.99 10.44 -0.31
CA SER A 56 -14.99 11.63 -1.17
C SER A 56 -15.06 11.30 -2.65
N VAL A 57 -14.74 10.07 -3.06
CA VAL A 57 -14.72 9.65 -4.47
C VAL A 57 -15.70 8.54 -4.79
N GLU A 58 -16.20 7.84 -3.77
CA GLU A 58 -17.17 6.76 -3.92
C GLU A 58 -18.53 7.31 -4.39
N SER A 59 -19.11 6.64 -5.38
CA SER A 59 -20.50 6.81 -5.81
C SER A 59 -21.41 5.79 -5.11
N GLU A 60 -20.88 4.60 -4.82
CA GLU A 60 -21.50 3.57 -4.00
C GLU A 60 -20.60 3.25 -2.80
N PRO A 61 -21.14 2.78 -1.66
CA PRO A 61 -20.33 2.48 -0.48
C PRO A 61 -19.16 1.54 -0.77
N CYS A 62 -17.94 2.03 -0.62
CA CYS A 62 -16.71 1.26 -0.73
C CYS A 62 -16.63 0.27 0.45
N GLN A 63 -16.25 -0.98 0.17
CA GLN A 63 -15.97 -1.93 1.24
C GLN A 63 -14.56 -1.70 1.75
N ILE A 64 -14.43 -1.37 3.03
CA ILE A 64 -13.16 -1.07 3.68
C ILE A 64 -12.93 -2.10 4.77
N THR A 65 -11.84 -2.86 4.66
CA THR A 65 -11.37 -3.74 5.72
C THR A 65 -9.99 -3.31 6.17
N HIS A 66 -9.72 -3.36 7.47
CA HIS A 66 -8.41 -3.04 8.01
C HIS A 66 -8.06 -4.02 9.13
N GLU A 67 -6.77 -4.22 9.31
CA GLU A 67 -6.18 -5.04 10.37
C GLU A 67 -4.95 -4.31 10.90
N ILE A 68 -4.86 -4.13 12.21
CA ILE A 68 -3.68 -3.57 12.86
C ILE A 68 -2.99 -4.71 13.60
N LEU A 69 -1.76 -5.02 13.20
CA LEU A 69 -0.94 -6.06 13.83
C LEU A 69 0.17 -5.40 14.65
N PRO A 70 0.37 -5.78 15.92
CA PRO A 70 1.49 -5.29 16.72
C PRO A 70 2.80 -5.80 16.12
N LEU A 71 3.79 -4.92 15.98
CA LEU A 71 5.15 -5.26 15.57
C LEU A 71 6.14 -5.00 16.72
N THR A 72 7.37 -5.48 16.57
CA THR A 72 8.44 -5.21 17.53
C THR A 72 8.76 -3.72 17.65
N GLU A 73 8.65 -2.97 16.56
CA GLU A 73 8.84 -1.51 16.51
C GLU A 73 7.60 -0.87 15.87
N GLY A 74 6.55 -0.67 16.68
CA GLY A 74 5.30 -0.03 16.25
C GLY A 74 4.20 -1.04 15.87
N CYS A 75 3.43 -0.74 14.83
CA CYS A 75 2.35 -1.60 14.35
C CYS A 75 2.25 -1.58 12.82
N LEU A 76 1.78 -2.67 12.24
CA LEU A 76 1.49 -2.80 10.82
C LEU A 76 -0.01 -2.56 10.62
N LEU A 77 -0.36 -1.50 9.90
CA LEU A 77 -1.70 -1.34 9.37
C LEU A 77 -1.77 -2.03 8.01
N LYS A 78 -2.68 -2.99 7.88
CA LYS A 78 -3.12 -3.54 6.59
C LYS A 78 -4.50 -2.99 6.29
N ILE A 79 -4.72 -2.54 5.06
CA ILE A 79 -6.02 -2.05 4.62
C ILE A 79 -6.31 -2.56 3.22
N ALA A 80 -7.56 -2.97 2.99
CA ALA A 80 -8.10 -3.30 1.70
C ALA A 80 -9.37 -2.48 1.44
N LEU A 81 -9.40 -1.84 0.28
CA LEU A 81 -10.49 -1.01 -0.20
C LEU A 81 -11.04 -1.66 -1.46
N VAL A 82 -12.35 -1.93 -1.52
CA VAL A 82 -13.02 -2.47 -2.70
C VAL A 82 -14.07 -1.47 -3.16
N PHE A 83 -13.80 -0.81 -4.28
CA PHE A 83 -14.69 0.15 -4.91
C PHE A 83 -15.70 -0.55 -5.83
N SER A 84 -16.79 0.13 -6.21
CA SER A 84 -17.78 -0.47 -7.09
C SER A 84 -17.31 -0.49 -8.55
N CYS A 85 -16.47 0.48 -8.94
CA CYS A 85 -15.85 0.57 -10.26
C CYS A 85 -14.37 0.97 -10.22
N GLN A 86 -13.67 0.67 -11.32
CA GLN A 86 -12.25 0.99 -11.46
C GLN A 86 -11.98 2.51 -11.45
N ALA A 87 -12.92 3.32 -11.96
CA ALA A 87 -12.77 4.78 -12.00
C ALA A 87 -12.63 5.39 -10.60
N GLU A 88 -13.41 4.92 -9.62
CA GLU A 88 -13.31 5.37 -8.22
C GLU A 88 -11.96 5.02 -7.61
N LEU A 89 -11.45 3.83 -7.87
CA LEU A 89 -10.11 3.41 -7.42
C LEU A 89 -9.02 4.31 -8.01
N ILE A 90 -9.12 4.67 -9.30
CA ILE A 90 -8.17 5.60 -9.93
C ILE A 90 -8.32 7.01 -9.33
N LEU A 91 -9.54 7.51 -9.14
CA LEU A 91 -9.81 8.80 -8.48
C LEU A 91 -9.26 8.82 -7.05
N PHE A 92 -9.44 7.75 -6.30
CA PHE A 92 -8.89 7.58 -4.96
C PHE A 92 -7.36 7.68 -4.98
N GLN A 93 -6.68 6.94 -5.87
CA GLN A 93 -5.23 7.03 -6.02
C GLN A 93 -4.75 8.43 -6.44
N MET A 94 -5.55 9.18 -7.20
CA MET A 94 -5.26 10.58 -7.52
C MET A 94 -5.46 11.49 -6.31
N ALA A 95 -6.45 11.23 -5.46
CA ALA A 95 -6.73 11.98 -4.23
C ALA A 95 -5.71 11.75 -3.10
N LEU A 96 -4.90 10.69 -3.21
CA LEU A 96 -3.78 10.34 -2.32
C LEU A 96 -2.42 10.89 -2.79
N ARG A 97 -2.32 11.35 -4.04
CA ARG A 97 -1.14 12.08 -4.53
C ARG A 97 -1.17 13.53 -4.05
#